data_AF-A0A958X4H6-F1
#
_entry.id   AF-A0A958X4H6-F1
#
_cell.length_a   1.000
_cell.length_b   1.000
_cell.length_c   1.000
_cell.angle_alpha   90.00
_cell.angle_beta   90.00
_cell.angle_gamma   90.00
#
_symmetry.space_group_name_H-M   'P 1'
#
loop_
_entity.id
_entity.type
_entity.pdbx_description
1 polymer ?
#
loop_
_entity_poly.entity_id
_entity_poly.type
_entity_poly.pdbx_seq_one_letter_code
_entity_poly.pdbx_strand_id
1 'polypeptide(L)'
;IMEIQKFNRQQLREFVSSDAYLALPDLPISMHRALAQVENPRVREEDVLLTIAWEQGELTGYLGLLPDTFFKEDGTIGHCAWLSCLWVHPDHRGKSLARKLINKAHELYDHRILLTEFAPETKAIYDKLGYFVDLHTQTGLRVYYRFDLHNILPPKKKIFKRLQPVLNLFDFCANVLVDLISNLTKTKNALPEYEYYETIDTEIQVFLSGFQSKELFQRGKDDLNWIIKYPWVLAGKPDDMSRRYHFSSVDKSFDFISCKIYNTEHKLCAFLILSKRNRSLKIPCCYIKPGFEETTANVIDAHIQKWQINTLSIFHPQLVQYYRKSGSFSLLKKDLNRIYISSQTMANDLVQFNFQVQDGDGDSFFT
;
A
#
# COMPACT_ATOMS: atom_id res chain seq x y z
N ILE A 1 -30.09 -16.06 12.87
CA ILE A 1 -30.24 -14.68 12.35
C ILE A 1 -28.84 -14.14 12.15
N MET A 2 -28.61 -13.45 11.04
CA MET A 2 -27.31 -12.87 10.71
C MET A 2 -27.31 -11.39 11.11
N GLU A 3 -26.33 -10.97 11.89
CA GLU A 3 -26.17 -9.61 12.41
C GLU A 3 -24.87 -8.99 11.89
N ILE A 4 -24.90 -7.72 11.50
CA ILE A 4 -23.68 -6.97 11.16
C ILE A 4 -23.39 -5.97 12.27
N GLN A 5 -22.38 -6.29 13.08
CA GLN A 5 -21.86 -5.41 14.12
C GLN A 5 -20.91 -4.38 13.51
N LYS A 6 -20.94 -3.16 14.03
CA LYS A 6 -20.15 -2.00 13.59
C LYS A 6 -19.24 -1.56 14.72
N PHE A 7 -18.01 -1.18 14.38
CA PHE A 7 -17.03 -0.69 15.34
C PHE A 7 -16.51 0.67 14.89
N ASN A 8 -16.84 1.71 15.66
CA ASN A 8 -16.20 3.02 15.52
C ASN A 8 -14.83 3.06 16.22
N ARG A 9 -14.18 4.23 16.27
CA ARG A 9 -12.86 4.43 16.89
C ARG A 9 -12.77 3.85 18.31
N GLN A 10 -13.71 4.19 19.19
CA GLN A 10 -13.70 3.74 20.58
C GLN A 10 -13.98 2.23 20.68
N GLN A 11 -15.05 1.78 20.02
CA GLN A 11 -15.48 0.39 20.06
C GLN A 11 -14.41 -0.55 19.48
N LEU A 12 -13.71 -0.13 18.41
CA LEU A 12 -12.63 -0.92 17.83
C LEU A 12 -11.46 -1.07 18.82
N ARG A 13 -11.07 0.01 19.50
CA ARG A 13 -10.00 -0.01 20.51
C ARG A 13 -10.35 -0.94 21.67
N GLU A 14 -11.57 -0.86 22.18
CA GLU A 14 -12.08 -1.73 23.25
C GLU A 14 -12.13 -3.20 22.80
N PHE A 15 -12.65 -3.44 21.58
CA PHE A 15 -12.78 -4.78 21.02
C PHE A 15 -11.44 -5.50 20.91
N VAL A 16 -10.42 -4.89 20.30
CA VAL A 16 -9.11 -5.53 20.12
C VAL A 16 -8.31 -5.71 21.41
N SER A 17 -8.77 -5.09 22.50
CA SER A 17 -8.21 -5.24 23.84
C SER A 17 -8.97 -6.26 24.69
N SER A 18 -10.03 -6.88 24.17
CA SER A 18 -10.91 -7.78 24.91
C SER A 18 -10.50 -9.25 24.82
N ASP A 19 -10.82 -10.03 25.85
CA ASP A 19 -10.65 -11.49 25.84
C ASP A 19 -11.48 -12.16 24.73
N ALA A 20 -12.65 -11.59 24.40
CA ALA A 20 -13.50 -12.07 23.32
C ALA A 20 -12.78 -12.02 21.97
N TYR A 21 -12.05 -10.94 21.69
CA TYR A 21 -11.22 -10.83 20.47
C TYR A 21 -10.09 -11.85 20.48
N LEU A 22 -9.38 -12.01 21.60
CA LEU A 22 -8.28 -12.98 21.73
C LEU A 22 -8.73 -14.43 21.55
N ALA A 23 -10.00 -14.73 21.84
CA ALA A 23 -10.58 -16.05 21.69
C ALA A 23 -11.04 -16.40 20.26
N LEU A 24 -11.10 -15.43 19.33
CA LEU A 24 -11.63 -15.68 17.98
C LEU A 24 -10.71 -16.57 17.14
N PRO A 25 -11.23 -17.63 16.48
CA PRO A 25 -10.41 -18.46 15.61
C PRO A 25 -9.90 -17.70 14.38
N ASP A 26 -10.72 -16.80 13.85
CA ASP A 26 -10.38 -15.91 12.74
C ASP A 26 -10.45 -14.46 13.22
N LEU A 27 -9.31 -13.77 13.18
CA LEU A 27 -9.25 -12.37 13.59
C LEU A 27 -9.74 -11.47 12.45
N PRO A 28 -10.61 -10.50 12.73
CA PRO A 28 -11.10 -9.56 11.70
C PRO A 28 -10.10 -8.44 11.38
N ILE A 29 -9.16 -8.17 12.29
CA ILE A 29 -8.11 -7.16 12.15
C ILE A 29 -6.97 -7.49 13.10
N SER A 30 -5.72 -7.18 12.76
CA SER A 30 -4.60 -7.29 13.70
C SER A 30 -4.60 -6.12 14.69
N MET A 31 -4.09 -6.34 15.90
CA MET A 31 -4.09 -5.32 16.97
C MET A 31 -3.39 -4.02 16.53
N HIS A 32 -2.21 -4.09 15.94
CA HIS A 32 -1.48 -2.89 15.48
C HIS A 32 -2.17 -2.17 14.32
N ARG A 33 -2.85 -2.90 13.43
CA ARG A 33 -3.65 -2.29 12.35
C ARG A 33 -4.90 -1.61 12.88
N ALA A 34 -5.55 -2.19 13.89
CA ALA A 34 -6.65 -1.55 14.59
C ALA A 34 -6.20 -0.25 15.26
N LEU A 35 -5.05 -0.28 15.96
CA LEU A 35 -4.45 0.94 16.51
C LEU A 35 -4.13 1.97 15.42
N ALA A 36 -3.56 1.53 14.29
CA ALA A 36 -3.31 2.42 13.15
C ALA A 36 -4.61 3.09 12.67
N GLN A 37 -5.69 2.35 12.45
CA GLN A 37 -6.95 2.95 12.01
C GLN A 37 -7.56 3.89 13.05
N VAL A 38 -7.51 3.52 14.34
CA VAL A 38 -8.00 4.34 15.44
C VAL A 38 -7.26 5.68 15.51
N GLU A 39 -5.96 5.67 15.25
CA GLU A 39 -5.07 6.83 15.31
C GLU A 39 -5.00 7.64 14.00
N ASN A 40 -5.76 7.23 12.97
CA ASN A 40 -5.81 7.96 11.70
C ASN A 40 -6.35 9.39 11.92
N PRO A 41 -5.61 10.44 11.53
CA PRO A 41 -6.02 11.82 11.73
C PRO A 41 -7.29 12.19 10.95
N ARG A 42 -7.66 11.42 9.92
CA ARG A 42 -8.85 11.65 9.09
C ARG A 42 -10.11 10.95 9.60
N VAL A 43 -10.01 10.18 10.68
CA VAL A 43 -11.16 9.49 11.27
C VAL A 43 -11.99 10.46 12.11
N ARG A 44 -13.29 10.49 11.82
CA ARG A 44 -14.34 11.18 12.59
C ARG A 44 -14.87 10.27 13.70
N GLU A 45 -15.60 10.84 14.65
CA GLU A 45 -16.06 10.10 15.84
C GLU A 45 -17.12 9.03 15.48
N GLU A 46 -17.95 9.34 14.49
CA GLU A 46 -19.01 8.49 13.95
C GLU A 46 -18.53 7.45 12.93
N ASP A 47 -17.29 7.59 12.44
CA ASP A 47 -16.74 6.71 11.40
C ASP A 47 -16.67 5.26 11.90
N VAL A 48 -17.28 4.37 11.14
CA VAL A 48 -17.15 2.93 11.34
C VAL A 48 -15.89 2.45 10.64
N LEU A 49 -14.98 1.83 11.39
CA LEU A 49 -13.67 1.37 10.92
C LEU A 49 -13.66 -0.12 10.57
N LEU A 50 -14.57 -0.89 11.19
CA LEU A 50 -14.70 -2.32 10.97
C LEU A 50 -16.18 -2.73 11.05
N THR A 51 -16.56 -3.64 10.16
CA THR A 51 -17.83 -4.37 10.23
C THR A 51 -17.57 -5.85 10.34
N ILE A 52 -18.30 -6.53 11.25
CA ILE A 52 -18.22 -7.98 11.45
C ILE A 52 -19.62 -8.56 11.29
N ALA A 53 -19.72 -9.63 10.51
CA ALA A 53 -20.94 -10.41 10.38
C ALA A 53 -20.92 -11.61 11.32
N TRP A 54 -21.96 -11.73 12.13
CA TRP A 54 -22.20 -12.83 13.06
C TRP A 54 -23.37 -13.67 12.60
N GLU A 55 -23.23 -14.99 12.67
CA GLU A 55 -24.33 -15.94 12.46
C GLU A 55 -24.24 -17.02 13.54
N GLN A 56 -25.31 -17.23 14.31
CA GLN A 56 -25.35 -18.21 15.40
C GLN A 56 -24.23 -18.04 16.46
N GLY A 57 -23.74 -16.81 16.65
CA GLY A 57 -22.65 -16.50 17.58
C GLY A 57 -21.25 -16.67 16.99
N GLU A 58 -21.14 -17.10 15.73
CA GLU A 58 -19.87 -17.29 15.03
C GLU A 58 -19.58 -16.13 14.07
N LEU A 59 -18.30 -15.75 14.00
CA LEU A 59 -17.81 -14.76 13.05
C LEU A 59 -17.76 -15.39 11.65
N THR A 60 -18.58 -14.88 10.73
CA THR A 60 -18.74 -15.46 9.38
C THR A 60 -18.20 -14.57 8.27
N GLY A 61 -17.89 -13.31 8.57
CA GLY A 61 -17.24 -12.40 7.63
C GLY A 61 -16.92 -11.05 8.26
N TYR A 62 -16.06 -10.28 7.61
CA TYR A 62 -15.72 -8.93 8.02
C TYR A 62 -15.27 -8.07 6.84
N LEU A 63 -15.33 -6.76 7.04
CA LEU A 63 -14.86 -5.75 6.10
C LEU A 63 -14.32 -4.55 6.89
N GLY A 64 -13.06 -4.20 6.64
CA GLY A 64 -12.42 -3.01 7.16
C GLY A 64 -12.71 -1.79 6.28
N LEU A 65 -12.75 -0.63 6.91
CA LEU A 65 -13.06 0.66 6.29
C LEU A 65 -11.98 1.63 6.79
N LEU A 66 -11.18 2.17 5.87
CA LEU A 66 -10.17 3.18 6.18
C LEU A 66 -10.72 4.56 5.78
N PRO A 67 -11.12 5.40 6.74
CA PRO A 67 -11.62 6.74 6.42
C PRO A 67 -10.55 7.62 5.82
N ASP A 68 -10.98 8.44 4.88
CA ASP A 68 -10.10 9.37 4.18
C ASP A 68 -10.86 10.63 3.77
N THR A 69 -10.10 11.68 3.57
CA THR A 69 -10.57 13.00 3.15
C THR A 69 -10.04 13.26 1.75
N PHE A 70 -10.92 13.73 0.88
CA PHE A 70 -10.55 14.12 -0.48
C PHE A 70 -10.88 15.58 -0.73
N PHE A 71 -10.11 16.21 -1.60
CA PHE A 71 -10.18 17.64 -1.89
C PHE A 71 -10.56 17.84 -3.35
N LYS A 72 -11.55 18.69 -3.57
CA LYS A 72 -11.98 19.14 -4.88
C LYS A 72 -11.21 20.40 -5.27
N GLU A 73 -11.09 20.69 -6.57
CA GLU A 73 -10.38 21.88 -7.08
C GLU A 73 -11.00 23.20 -6.58
N ASP A 74 -12.29 23.21 -6.26
CA ASP A 74 -13.01 24.36 -5.70
C ASP A 74 -12.72 24.59 -4.20
N GLY A 75 -11.88 23.74 -3.59
CA GLY A 75 -11.55 23.76 -2.17
C GLY A 75 -12.55 23.01 -1.29
N THR A 76 -13.61 22.42 -1.85
CA THR A 76 -14.56 21.62 -1.09
C THR A 76 -13.90 20.34 -0.59
N ILE A 77 -14.13 20.05 0.69
CA ILE A 77 -13.59 18.87 1.37
C ILE A 77 -14.67 17.80 1.47
N GLY A 78 -14.40 16.64 0.88
CA GLY A 78 -15.24 15.46 0.94
C GLY A 78 -14.70 14.39 1.90
N HIS A 79 -15.57 13.46 2.29
CA HIS A 79 -15.24 12.32 3.15
C HIS A 79 -15.58 11.02 2.45
N CYS A 80 -14.73 10.02 2.60
CA CYS A 80 -14.91 8.71 1.98
C CYS A 80 -14.27 7.62 2.84
N ALA A 81 -14.48 6.36 2.46
CA ALA A 81 -13.69 5.25 2.98
C ALA A 81 -13.09 4.39 1.86
N TRP A 82 -11.87 3.93 2.11
CA TRP A 82 -11.27 2.83 1.36
C TRP A 82 -11.75 1.49 1.94
N LEU A 83 -12.33 0.65 1.10
CA LEU A 83 -12.58 -0.75 1.50
C LEU A 83 -11.26 -1.46 1.64
N SER A 84 -11.08 -2.16 2.76
CA SER A 84 -9.91 -3.00 2.98
C SER A 84 -10.32 -4.30 3.68
N CYS A 85 -9.59 -5.37 3.39
CA CYS A 85 -9.70 -6.64 4.12
C CYS A 85 -11.10 -7.29 4.12
N LEU A 86 -11.75 -7.37 2.95
CA LEU A 86 -12.98 -8.15 2.82
C LEU A 86 -12.70 -9.65 2.96
N TRP A 87 -13.31 -10.29 3.95
CA TRP A 87 -13.22 -11.73 4.14
C TRP A 87 -14.57 -12.36 4.48
N VAL A 88 -14.78 -13.58 4.00
CA VAL A 88 -15.96 -14.40 4.26
C VAL A 88 -15.50 -15.83 4.54
N HIS A 89 -15.99 -16.38 5.66
CA HIS A 89 -15.72 -17.75 6.08
C HIS A 89 -16.06 -18.73 4.94
N PRO A 90 -15.20 -19.73 4.64
CA PRO A 90 -15.41 -20.65 3.53
C PRO A 90 -16.82 -21.25 3.45
N ASP A 91 -17.37 -21.68 4.59
CA ASP A 91 -18.70 -22.32 4.68
C ASP A 91 -19.89 -21.36 4.53
N HIS A 92 -19.61 -20.04 4.48
CA HIS A 92 -20.61 -18.99 4.27
C HIS A 92 -20.45 -18.30 2.90
N ARG A 93 -19.53 -18.78 2.05
CA ARG A 93 -19.39 -18.31 0.67
C ARG A 93 -20.63 -18.67 -0.15
N GLY A 94 -20.95 -17.85 -1.14
CA GLY A 94 -22.15 -18.02 -1.97
C GLY A 94 -23.46 -17.57 -1.31
N LYS A 95 -23.48 -17.27 -0.01
CA LYS A 95 -24.67 -16.79 0.73
C LYS A 95 -24.89 -15.26 0.66
N SER A 96 -24.33 -14.60 -0.35
CA SER A 96 -24.36 -13.14 -0.53
C SER A 96 -23.77 -12.32 0.63
N LEU A 97 -22.98 -12.91 1.54
CA LEU A 97 -22.47 -12.20 2.72
C LEU A 97 -21.55 -11.02 2.37
N ALA A 98 -20.63 -11.22 1.42
CA ALA A 98 -19.78 -10.14 0.90
C ALA A 98 -20.60 -8.94 0.40
N ARG A 99 -21.68 -9.21 -0.35
CA ARG A 99 -22.60 -8.16 -0.82
C ARG A 99 -23.26 -7.41 0.33
N LYS A 100 -23.67 -8.09 1.39
CA LYS A 100 -24.28 -7.44 2.56
C LYS A 100 -23.28 -6.55 3.30
N LEU A 101 -22.04 -7.02 3.49
CA LEU A 101 -20.96 -6.21 4.09
C LEU A 101 -20.65 -4.97 3.24
N ILE A 102 -20.50 -5.13 1.92
CA ILE A 102 -20.22 -4.03 1.00
C ILE A 102 -21.38 -3.03 0.96
N ASN A 103 -22.63 -3.49 0.88
CA ASN A 103 -23.80 -2.61 0.94
C ASN A 103 -23.83 -1.83 2.26
N LYS A 104 -23.50 -2.47 3.39
CA LYS A 104 -23.44 -1.80 4.68
C LYS A 104 -22.38 -0.72 4.71
N ALA A 105 -21.18 -1.01 4.22
CA ALA A 105 -20.11 -0.01 4.09
C ALA A 105 -20.54 1.17 3.19
N HIS A 106 -21.20 0.86 2.07
CA HIS A 106 -21.73 1.85 1.14
C HIS A 106 -22.76 2.78 1.79
N GLU A 107 -23.62 2.27 2.67
CA GLU A 107 -24.55 3.10 3.46
C GLU A 107 -23.82 3.94 4.52
N LEU A 108 -22.79 3.39 5.17
CA LEU A 108 -22.10 4.05 6.29
C LEU A 108 -21.29 5.28 5.88
N TYR A 109 -20.86 5.37 4.62
CA TYR A 109 -20.05 6.48 4.10
C TYR A 109 -20.79 7.29 3.02
N ASP A 110 -22.12 7.37 3.12
CA ASP A 110 -22.95 8.12 2.16
C ASP A 110 -22.64 7.82 0.70
N HIS A 111 -22.41 6.53 0.43
CA HIS A 111 -22.09 6.00 -0.89
C HIS A 111 -20.76 6.50 -1.46
N ARG A 112 -19.83 7.02 -0.64
CA ARG A 112 -18.49 7.47 -1.06
C ARG A 112 -17.42 6.46 -0.67
N ILE A 113 -17.23 5.48 -1.54
CA ILE A 113 -16.33 4.35 -1.31
C ILE A 113 -15.30 4.26 -2.42
N LEU A 114 -14.06 3.98 -2.03
CA LEU A 114 -12.93 3.69 -2.90
C LEU A 114 -12.35 2.32 -2.59
N LEU A 115 -11.69 1.70 -3.57
CA LEU A 115 -10.92 0.48 -3.36
C LEU A 115 -9.81 0.34 -4.39
N THR A 116 -8.70 -0.26 -3.96
CA THR A 116 -7.56 -0.64 -4.79
C THR A 116 -6.95 -1.94 -4.26
N GLU A 117 -5.89 -2.46 -4.90
CA GLU A 117 -5.13 -3.65 -4.46
C GLU A 117 -6.01 -4.89 -4.13
N PHE A 118 -7.06 -5.11 -4.93
CA PHE A 118 -7.95 -6.27 -4.78
C PHE A 118 -7.47 -7.48 -5.60
N ALA A 119 -7.82 -8.67 -5.13
CA ALA A 119 -7.60 -9.89 -5.91
C ALA A 119 -8.48 -9.87 -7.18
N PRO A 120 -7.98 -10.32 -8.35
CA PRO A 120 -8.76 -10.32 -9.60
C PRO A 120 -10.14 -10.98 -9.46
N GLU A 121 -10.23 -12.04 -8.65
CA GLU A 121 -11.47 -12.76 -8.38
C GLU A 121 -12.51 -11.92 -7.62
N THR A 122 -12.07 -10.91 -6.85
CA THR A 122 -12.94 -10.00 -6.10
C THR A 122 -13.56 -8.92 -7.01
N LYS A 123 -12.93 -8.56 -8.14
CA LYS A 123 -13.47 -7.54 -9.07
C LYS A 123 -14.89 -7.87 -9.53
N ALA A 124 -15.12 -9.14 -9.86
CA ALA A 124 -16.41 -9.64 -10.33
C ALA A 124 -17.54 -9.44 -9.30
N ILE A 125 -17.23 -9.31 -8.00
CA ILE A 125 -18.22 -8.98 -6.97
C ILE A 125 -18.67 -7.53 -7.15
N TYR A 126 -17.73 -6.59 -7.26
CA TYR A 126 -18.02 -5.17 -7.43
C TYR A 126 -18.75 -4.89 -8.74
N ASP A 127 -18.32 -5.52 -9.84
CA ASP A 127 -18.98 -5.39 -11.14
C ASP A 127 -20.45 -5.84 -11.07
N LYS A 128 -20.76 -6.91 -10.33
CA LYS A 128 -22.14 -7.42 -10.14
C LYS A 128 -23.02 -6.54 -9.25
N LEU A 129 -22.44 -5.66 -8.43
CA LEU A 129 -23.21 -4.75 -7.58
C LEU A 129 -23.83 -3.61 -8.39
N GLY A 130 -23.26 -3.28 -9.56
CA GLY A 130 -23.84 -2.33 -10.53
C GLY A 130 -23.69 -0.85 -10.18
N TYR A 131 -23.19 -0.52 -8.98
CA TYR A 131 -22.96 0.85 -8.53
C TYR A 131 -21.47 1.18 -8.28
N PHE A 132 -20.56 0.28 -8.67
CA PHE A 132 -19.12 0.53 -8.72
C PHE A 132 -18.66 0.73 -10.16
N VAL A 133 -17.67 1.60 -10.36
CA VAL A 133 -17.06 1.93 -11.65
C VAL A 133 -15.54 1.96 -11.53
N ASP A 134 -14.84 1.65 -12.62
CA ASP A 134 -13.40 1.83 -12.70
C ASP A 134 -13.12 3.36 -12.74
N LEU A 135 -12.51 3.89 -11.69
CA LEU A 135 -12.23 5.33 -11.52
C LEU A 135 -10.98 5.74 -12.30
N HIS A 136 -9.90 4.98 -12.10
CA HIS A 136 -8.60 5.28 -12.68
C HIS A 136 -7.77 4.00 -12.80
N THR A 137 -6.96 3.90 -13.85
CA THR A 137 -5.92 2.87 -13.95
C THR A 137 -4.56 3.54 -14.04
N GLN A 138 -3.73 3.33 -13.02
CA GLN A 138 -2.38 3.85 -12.96
C GLN A 138 -1.41 2.82 -13.55
N THR A 139 -0.70 3.21 -14.61
CA THR A 139 0.31 2.37 -15.26
C THR A 139 1.66 2.57 -14.59
N GLY A 140 2.17 1.53 -13.95
CA GLY A 140 3.47 1.48 -13.30
C GLY A 140 4.48 0.59 -14.02
N LEU A 141 5.64 0.45 -13.39
CA LEU A 141 6.77 -0.35 -13.84
C LEU A 141 7.29 -1.19 -12.69
N ARG A 142 7.46 -2.50 -12.94
CA ARG A 142 8.26 -3.39 -12.10
C ARG A 142 9.61 -3.61 -12.74
N VAL A 143 10.67 -3.30 -12.01
CA VAL A 143 12.05 -3.55 -12.40
C VAL A 143 12.61 -4.68 -11.54
N TYR A 144 13.19 -5.69 -12.19
CA TYR A 144 13.85 -6.82 -11.54
C TYR A 144 15.35 -6.61 -11.62
N TYR A 145 16.01 -6.59 -10.46
CA TYR A 145 17.46 -6.41 -10.34
C TYR A 145 18.18 -7.70 -9.99
N ARG A 146 17.52 -8.64 -9.32
CA ARG A 146 18.11 -9.90 -8.83
C ARG A 146 17.17 -11.07 -9.05
N PHE A 147 17.73 -12.28 -9.12
CA PHE A 147 16.99 -13.53 -9.18
C PHE A 147 16.41 -13.89 -7.81
N ASP A 148 15.17 -14.37 -7.81
CA ASP A 148 14.41 -14.78 -6.62
C ASP A 148 13.43 -15.94 -6.94
N LEU A 149 13.88 -16.87 -7.79
CA LEU A 149 13.06 -17.98 -8.26
C LEU A 149 12.62 -18.90 -7.11
N HIS A 150 13.43 -19.03 -6.05
CA HIS A 150 13.11 -19.86 -4.88
C HIS A 150 11.94 -19.33 -4.05
N ASN A 151 11.53 -18.06 -4.21
CA ASN A 151 10.31 -17.53 -3.61
C ASN A 151 9.18 -17.39 -4.64
N ILE A 152 9.50 -17.03 -5.89
CA ILE A 152 8.49 -16.74 -6.94
C ILE A 152 7.85 -18.02 -7.50
N LEU A 153 8.60 -19.12 -7.66
CA LEU A 153 8.13 -20.33 -8.33
C LEU A 153 7.36 -21.32 -7.42
N PRO A 154 7.76 -21.59 -6.16
CA PRO A 154 7.08 -22.58 -5.32
C PRO A 154 5.56 -22.40 -5.15
N PRO A 155 5.00 -21.17 -5.07
CA PRO A 155 3.56 -20.99 -5.01
C PRO A 155 2.83 -21.46 -6.27
N LYS A 156 3.48 -21.48 -7.43
CA LYS A 156 2.83 -21.76 -8.72
C LYS A 156 2.59 -23.25 -8.97
N LYS A 157 3.52 -24.12 -8.58
CA LYS A 157 3.42 -25.58 -8.80
C LYS A 157 4.16 -26.37 -7.73
N LYS A 158 3.62 -27.55 -7.35
CA LYS A 158 4.22 -28.45 -6.34
C LYS A 158 5.65 -28.89 -6.69
N ILE A 159 6.00 -29.03 -7.97
CA ILE A 159 7.36 -29.38 -8.40
C ILE A 159 8.40 -28.34 -7.94
N PHE A 160 8.07 -27.05 -7.98
CA PHE A 160 8.97 -25.98 -7.54
C PHE A 160 9.13 -25.93 -6.03
N LYS A 161 8.14 -26.39 -5.25
CA LYS A 161 8.31 -26.58 -3.80
C LYS A 161 9.38 -27.61 -3.48
N ARG A 162 9.44 -28.72 -4.24
CA ARG A 162 10.47 -29.76 -4.06
C ARG A 162 11.85 -29.28 -4.51
N LEU A 163 11.91 -28.50 -5.59
CA LEU A 163 13.15 -27.94 -6.14
C LEU A 163 13.62 -26.66 -5.43
N GLN A 164 12.96 -26.23 -4.37
CA GLN A 164 13.27 -24.96 -3.70
C GLN A 164 14.75 -24.83 -3.27
N PRO A 165 15.43 -25.86 -2.73
CA PRO A 165 16.86 -25.76 -2.40
C PRO A 165 17.75 -25.53 -3.63
N VAL A 166 17.42 -26.17 -4.76
CA VAL A 166 18.14 -26.03 -6.04
C VAL A 166 17.91 -24.63 -6.60
N LEU A 167 16.67 -24.13 -6.56
CA LEU A 167 16.35 -22.77 -6.97
C LEU A 167 17.09 -21.73 -6.12
N ASN A 168 17.22 -21.97 -4.82
CA ASN A 168 17.95 -21.07 -3.93
C ASN A 168 19.45 -21.04 -4.26
N LEU A 169 20.06 -22.20 -4.57
CA LEU A 169 21.45 -22.26 -5.03
C LEU A 169 21.63 -21.55 -6.38
N PHE A 170 20.69 -21.75 -7.32
CA PHE A 170 20.70 -21.05 -8.60
C PHE A 170 20.62 -19.53 -8.39
N ASP A 171 19.66 -19.07 -7.58
CA ASP A 171 19.51 -17.64 -7.28
C ASP A 171 20.80 -17.08 -6.67
N PHE A 172 21.45 -17.80 -5.76
CA PHE A 172 22.74 -17.39 -5.20
C PHE A 172 23.80 -17.22 -6.28
N CYS A 173 24.07 -18.26 -7.08
CA CYS A 173 25.09 -18.22 -8.13
C CYS A 173 24.82 -17.15 -9.19
N ALA A 174 23.57 -17.05 -9.65
CA ALA A 174 23.17 -16.05 -10.63
C ALA A 174 23.33 -14.64 -10.06
N ASN A 175 22.98 -14.44 -8.78
CA ASN A 175 23.10 -13.13 -8.14
C ASN A 175 24.55 -12.71 -7.91
N VAL A 176 25.49 -13.64 -7.69
CA VAL A 176 26.93 -13.32 -7.68
C VAL A 176 27.36 -12.73 -9.03
N LEU A 177 26.92 -13.29 -10.16
CA LEU A 177 27.20 -12.74 -11.49
C LEU A 177 26.55 -11.37 -11.68
N VAL A 178 25.31 -11.21 -11.22
CA VAL A 178 24.60 -9.92 -11.24
C VAL A 178 25.35 -8.86 -10.43
N ASP A 179 25.88 -9.20 -9.26
CA ASP A 179 26.66 -8.28 -8.44
C ASP A 179 27.94 -7.83 -9.15
N LEU A 180 28.61 -8.75 -9.86
CA LEU A 180 29.78 -8.40 -10.67
C LEU A 180 29.43 -7.44 -11.81
N ILE A 181 28.38 -7.74 -12.58
CA ILE A 181 27.97 -6.91 -13.74
C ILE A 181 27.44 -5.54 -13.28
N SER A 182 26.62 -5.52 -12.23
CA SER A 182 26.07 -4.27 -11.68
C SER A 182 27.16 -3.35 -11.15
N ASN A 183 28.23 -3.89 -10.54
CA ASN A 183 29.38 -3.10 -10.10
C ASN A 183 30.16 -2.47 -11.26
N LEU A 184 30.27 -3.16 -12.41
CA LEU A 184 30.94 -2.63 -13.60
C LEU A 184 30.14 -1.54 -14.32
N THR A 185 28.82 -1.56 -14.15
CA THR A 185 27.89 -0.59 -14.77
C THR A 185 27.57 0.59 -13.87
N LYS A 186 28.15 0.66 -12.66
CA LYS A 186 28.01 1.80 -11.77
C LYS A 186 28.54 3.06 -12.46
N THR A 187 27.66 4.04 -12.62
CA THR A 187 28.04 5.40 -12.95
C THR A 187 28.95 5.93 -11.84
N LYS A 188 30.13 6.44 -12.22
CA LYS A 188 31.13 6.99 -11.28
C LYS A 188 30.75 8.35 -10.70
N ASN A 189 29.53 8.82 -10.95
CA ASN A 189 29.08 10.11 -10.44
C ASN A 189 28.97 10.03 -8.92
N ALA A 190 29.41 11.09 -8.24
CA ALA A 190 29.17 11.22 -6.82
C ALA A 190 27.67 11.14 -6.57
N LEU A 191 27.26 10.38 -5.56
CA LEU A 191 25.87 10.37 -5.15
C LEU A 191 25.48 11.77 -4.69
N PRO A 192 24.29 12.26 -5.07
CA PRO A 192 23.80 13.52 -4.55
C PRO A 192 23.63 13.41 -3.02
N GLU A 193 23.62 14.55 -2.35
CA GLU A 193 23.35 14.59 -0.93
C GLU A 193 21.91 14.15 -0.64
N TYR A 194 21.76 13.27 0.33
CA TYR A 194 20.47 12.78 0.78
C TYR A 194 20.53 12.46 2.28
N GLU A 195 19.38 12.56 2.92
CA GLU A 195 19.26 12.41 4.36
C GLU A 195 17.99 11.62 4.72
N TYR A 196 18.09 10.78 5.75
CA TYR A 196 16.95 10.04 6.29
C TYR A 196 16.27 10.85 7.40
N TYR A 197 14.94 10.73 7.45
CA TYR A 197 14.13 11.40 8.45
C TYR A 197 13.10 10.46 9.06
N GLU A 198 12.92 10.54 10.36
CA GLU A 198 11.92 9.75 11.08
C GLU A 198 10.53 10.40 11.01
N THR A 199 10.48 11.74 10.92
CA THR A 199 9.24 12.51 10.92
C THR A 199 9.27 13.60 9.86
N ILE A 200 8.09 13.93 9.33
CA ILE A 200 7.88 15.05 8.42
C ILE A 200 8.08 16.37 9.18
N ASP A 201 9.15 17.08 8.86
CA ASP A 201 9.50 18.37 9.44
C ASP A 201 8.92 19.55 8.65
N THR A 202 9.24 20.77 9.09
CA THR A 202 8.77 22.01 8.45
C THR A 202 9.30 22.17 7.03
N GLU A 203 10.55 21.75 6.75
CA GLU A 203 11.12 21.85 5.40
C GLU A 203 10.36 20.95 4.42
N ILE A 204 10.08 19.70 4.82
CA ILE A 204 9.27 18.77 4.02
C ILE A 204 7.88 19.36 3.83
N GLN A 205 7.22 19.81 4.90
CA GLN A 205 5.87 20.37 4.81
C GLN A 205 5.80 21.55 3.82
N VAL A 206 6.76 22.48 3.86
CA VAL A 206 6.84 23.58 2.90
C VAL A 206 7.07 23.05 1.49
N PHE A 207 7.96 22.07 1.31
CA PHE A 207 8.21 21.45 0.02
C PHE A 207 6.96 20.78 -0.57
N LEU A 208 6.20 20.02 0.23
CA LEU A 208 4.99 19.32 -0.18
C LEU A 208 3.88 20.28 -0.63
N SER A 209 3.78 21.46 -0.02
CA SER A 209 2.75 22.46 -0.35
C SER A 209 2.79 22.90 -1.82
N GLY A 210 3.96 22.80 -2.47
CA GLY A 210 4.13 23.08 -3.90
C GLY A 210 3.53 22.02 -4.85
N PHE A 211 3.11 20.87 -4.33
CA PHE A 211 2.59 19.74 -5.11
C PHE A 211 1.14 19.41 -4.79
N GLN A 212 0.75 19.54 -3.51
CA GLN A 212 -0.52 19.03 -2.97
C GLN A 212 -1.77 19.57 -3.67
N SER A 213 -1.75 20.78 -4.23
CA SER A 213 -2.94 21.36 -4.87
C SER A 213 -3.50 20.55 -6.05
N LYS A 214 -2.73 19.61 -6.60
CA LYS A 214 -3.15 18.72 -7.69
C LYS A 214 -3.49 17.30 -7.21
N GLU A 215 -3.29 17.00 -5.93
CA GLU A 215 -3.50 15.68 -5.37
C GLU A 215 -4.90 15.54 -4.79
N LEU A 216 -5.53 14.38 -5.02
CA LEU A 216 -6.88 14.12 -4.53
C LEU A 216 -6.94 14.12 -3.00
N PHE A 217 -5.92 13.56 -2.35
CA PHE A 217 -5.92 13.34 -0.90
C PHE A 217 -5.07 14.36 -0.13
N GLN A 218 -4.22 15.15 -0.80
CA GLN A 218 -3.38 16.21 -0.22
C GLN A 218 -2.72 15.80 1.12
N ARG A 219 -2.04 14.64 1.17
CA ARG A 219 -1.48 14.11 2.42
C ARG A 219 -0.46 15.07 3.02
N GLY A 220 -0.75 15.56 4.22
CA GLY A 220 0.07 16.51 4.95
C GLY A 220 1.02 15.86 5.92
N LYS A 221 1.64 16.70 6.75
CA LYS A 221 2.57 16.30 7.81
C LYS A 221 1.96 15.25 8.76
N ASP A 222 0.74 15.49 9.23
CA ASP A 222 0.10 14.61 10.22
C ASP A 222 -0.27 13.25 9.61
N ASP A 223 -0.75 13.24 8.36
CA ASP A 223 -1.07 12.00 7.63
C ASP A 223 0.17 11.12 7.44
N LEU A 224 1.26 11.71 6.95
CA LEU A 224 2.49 10.97 6.65
C LEU A 224 3.20 10.51 7.93
N ASN A 225 3.21 11.32 8.98
CA ASN A 225 3.74 10.92 10.29
C ASN A 225 2.92 9.77 10.90
N TRP A 226 1.59 9.82 10.78
CA TRP A 226 0.72 8.73 11.20
C TRP A 226 1.05 7.44 10.45
N ILE A 227 1.17 7.49 9.12
CA ILE A 227 1.50 6.32 8.29
C ILE A 227 2.83 5.69 8.70
N ILE A 228 3.88 6.50 8.87
CA ILE A 228 5.22 6.02 9.24
C ILE A 228 5.20 5.39 10.64
N LYS A 229 4.50 6.03 11.58
CA LYS A 229 4.43 5.58 12.98
C LYS A 229 3.61 4.30 13.16
N TYR A 230 2.58 4.09 12.35
CA TYR A 230 1.63 2.98 12.50
C TYR A 230 1.58 2.06 11.26
N PRO A 231 2.67 1.33 10.94
CA PRO A 231 2.68 0.37 9.83
C PRO A 231 1.70 -0.78 10.08
N TRP A 232 1.06 -1.29 9.02
CA TRP A 232 0.16 -2.44 9.13
C TRP A 232 0.87 -3.79 9.05
N VAL A 233 2.13 -3.81 8.61
CA VAL A 233 2.99 -4.99 8.59
C VAL A 233 4.18 -4.73 9.50
N LEU A 234 4.40 -5.60 10.47
CA LEU A 234 5.55 -5.50 11.38
C LEU A 234 6.66 -6.47 10.96
N ALA A 235 7.91 -6.08 11.19
CA ALA A 235 9.05 -6.99 11.05
C ALA A 235 9.03 -8.02 12.18
N GLY A 236 8.99 -9.31 11.85
CA GLY A 236 8.92 -10.37 12.83
C GLY A 236 8.75 -11.76 12.24
N LYS A 237 8.64 -12.74 13.13
CA LYS A 237 8.25 -14.11 12.75
C LYS A 237 6.74 -14.24 12.94
N PRO A 238 6.04 -15.02 12.08
CA PRO A 238 4.63 -15.30 12.30
C PRO A 238 4.39 -15.97 13.67
N ASP A 239 3.53 -15.37 14.47
CA ASP A 239 3.03 -15.85 15.75
C ASP A 239 1.64 -16.48 15.60
N ASP A 240 0.95 -16.76 16.71
CA ASP A 240 -0.42 -17.31 16.68
C ASP A 240 -1.43 -16.31 16.11
N MET A 241 -1.39 -15.05 16.56
CA MET A 241 -2.31 -14.00 16.15
C MET A 241 -2.24 -13.72 14.64
N SER A 242 -1.03 -13.59 14.11
CA SER A 242 -0.81 -13.35 12.67
C SER A 242 -1.26 -14.53 11.79
N ARG A 243 -1.35 -15.76 12.32
CA ARG A 243 -1.89 -16.92 11.58
C ARG A 243 -3.41 -16.95 11.56
N ARG A 244 -4.05 -16.40 12.60
CA ARG A 244 -5.51 -16.28 12.68
C ARG A 244 -6.05 -15.09 11.87
N TYR A 245 -5.18 -14.19 11.40
CA TYR A 245 -5.54 -13.08 10.52
C TYR A 245 -5.29 -13.42 9.04
N HIS A 246 -6.28 -13.20 8.18
CA HIS A 246 -6.23 -13.63 6.77
C HIS A 246 -5.47 -12.69 5.82
N PHE A 247 -4.95 -11.57 6.34
CA PHE A 247 -4.17 -10.59 5.58
C PHE A 247 -2.76 -10.45 6.18
N SER A 248 -1.85 -9.81 5.44
CA SER A 248 -0.48 -9.58 5.95
C SER A 248 -0.50 -8.67 7.17
N SER A 249 0.09 -9.15 8.28
CA SER A 249 0.29 -8.37 9.52
C SER A 249 1.72 -8.42 10.03
N VAL A 250 2.49 -9.45 9.66
CA VAL A 250 3.90 -9.64 9.99
C VAL A 250 4.64 -10.18 8.76
N ASP A 251 5.87 -9.75 8.55
CA ASP A 251 6.79 -10.29 7.55
C ASP A 251 8.24 -10.28 8.07
N LYS A 252 9.17 -10.98 7.41
CA LYS A 252 10.55 -11.13 7.92
C LYS A 252 11.26 -9.78 8.07
N SER A 253 10.99 -8.84 7.17
CA SER A 253 11.40 -7.45 7.31
C SER A 253 10.40 -6.52 6.63
N PHE A 254 10.07 -5.42 7.29
CA PHE A 254 9.23 -4.36 6.75
C PHE A 254 9.67 -3.04 7.38
N ASP A 255 10.02 -2.06 6.55
CA ASP A 255 10.48 -0.74 6.99
C ASP A 255 9.89 0.36 6.08
N PHE A 256 9.44 1.45 6.69
CA PHE A 256 9.27 2.72 5.99
C PHE A 256 10.53 3.58 6.16
N ILE A 257 11.01 4.14 5.06
CA ILE A 257 12.23 4.95 5.05
C ILE A 257 11.93 6.24 4.28
N SER A 258 11.90 7.36 5.00
CA SER A 258 11.71 8.68 4.41
C SER A 258 13.06 9.28 4.04
N CYS A 259 13.16 9.86 2.84
CA CYS A 259 14.39 10.39 2.29
C CYS A 259 14.18 11.79 1.71
N LYS A 260 15.01 12.75 2.13
CA LYS A 260 15.20 14.02 1.43
C LYS A 260 16.37 13.90 0.47
N ILE A 261 16.27 14.56 -0.67
CA ILE A 261 17.34 14.62 -1.67
C ILE A 261 17.57 16.08 -2.03
N TYR A 262 18.84 16.48 -1.98
CA TYR A 262 19.27 17.85 -2.19
C TYR A 262 20.00 17.99 -3.52
N ASN A 263 19.89 19.16 -4.14
CA ASN A 263 20.71 19.52 -5.28
C ASN A 263 22.09 20.02 -4.83
N THR A 264 22.95 20.38 -5.79
CA THR A 264 24.31 20.91 -5.53
C THR A 264 24.34 22.24 -4.77
N GLU A 265 23.20 22.93 -4.64
CA GLU A 265 23.06 24.18 -3.88
C GLU A 265 22.42 23.94 -2.49
N HIS A 266 22.37 22.69 -2.02
CA HIS A 266 21.71 22.30 -0.76
C HIS A 266 20.21 22.66 -0.69
N LYS A 267 19.53 22.71 -1.84
CA LYS A 267 18.07 22.92 -1.90
C LYS A 267 17.36 21.59 -2.07
N LEU A 268 16.35 21.34 -1.22
CA LEU A 268 15.49 20.16 -1.32
C LEU A 268 14.84 20.09 -2.72
N CYS A 269 15.14 19.01 -3.44
CA CYS A 269 14.68 18.78 -4.81
C CYS A 269 13.77 17.57 -4.95
N ALA A 270 13.86 16.60 -4.03
CA ALA A 270 12.91 15.50 -3.96
C ALA A 270 12.70 15.01 -2.52
N PHE A 271 11.50 14.50 -2.26
CA PHE A 271 11.13 13.81 -1.04
C PHE A 271 10.45 12.49 -1.39
N LEU A 272 10.86 11.40 -0.74
CA LEU A 272 10.36 10.05 -0.97
C LEU A 272 10.02 9.40 0.37
N ILE A 273 8.98 8.56 0.38
CA ILE A 273 8.84 7.49 1.37
C ILE A 273 8.99 6.17 0.63
N LEU A 274 9.97 5.39 1.05
CA LEU A 274 10.25 4.05 0.54
C LEU A 274 9.61 3.02 1.47
N SER A 275 8.93 2.03 0.89
CA SER A 275 8.46 0.84 1.61
C SER A 275 9.34 -0.34 1.21
N LYS A 276 10.14 -0.80 2.17
CA LYS A 276 11.05 -1.94 2.01
C LYS A 276 10.45 -3.15 2.70
N ARG A 277 9.92 -4.09 1.91
CA ARG A 277 9.36 -5.35 2.39
C ARG A 277 10.19 -6.51 1.87
N ASN A 278 10.86 -7.24 2.76
CA ASN A 278 11.88 -8.22 2.39
C ASN A 278 12.92 -7.61 1.42
N ARG A 279 13.04 -8.17 0.22
CA ARG A 279 13.88 -7.64 -0.88
C ARG A 279 13.05 -6.97 -1.98
N SER A 280 11.86 -6.47 -1.64
CA SER A 280 11.02 -5.70 -2.56
C SER A 280 10.94 -4.25 -2.08
N LEU A 281 11.13 -3.32 -3.01
CA LEU A 281 11.05 -1.88 -2.76
C LEU A 281 9.83 -1.32 -3.51
N LYS A 282 9.04 -0.51 -2.81
CA LYS A 282 7.98 0.32 -3.37
C LYS A 282 8.22 1.77 -2.99
N ILE A 283 7.64 2.70 -3.75
CA ILE A 283 7.72 4.13 -3.49
C ILE A 283 6.28 4.67 -3.31
N PRO A 284 5.62 4.41 -2.15
CA PRO A 284 4.24 4.84 -1.92
C PRO A 284 4.04 6.36 -1.93
N CYS A 285 5.09 7.14 -1.71
CA CYS A 285 5.01 8.59 -1.75
C CYS A 285 6.26 9.16 -2.41
N CYS A 286 6.04 10.01 -3.41
CA CYS A 286 7.11 10.56 -4.23
C CYS A 286 6.77 11.98 -4.68
N TYR A 287 7.66 12.91 -4.34
CA TYR A 287 7.59 14.31 -4.77
C TYR A 287 8.94 14.71 -5.35
N ILE A 288 8.96 15.11 -6.63
CA ILE A 288 10.18 15.43 -7.37
C ILE A 288 9.99 16.76 -8.09
N LYS A 289 10.90 17.72 -7.88
CA LYS A 289 10.93 18.94 -8.70
C LYS A 289 11.33 18.59 -10.14
N PRO A 290 10.72 19.23 -11.16
CA PRO A 290 11.07 18.97 -12.56
C PRO A 290 12.58 19.09 -12.82
N GLY A 291 13.15 18.12 -13.54
CA GLY A 291 14.57 18.08 -13.88
C GLY A 291 15.46 17.35 -12.86
N PHE A 292 14.91 16.89 -11.74
CA PHE A 292 15.63 16.13 -10.71
C PHE A 292 15.32 14.63 -10.72
N GLU A 293 14.70 14.11 -11.78
CA GLU A 293 14.32 12.70 -11.91
C GLU A 293 15.54 11.78 -11.88
N GLU A 294 16.60 12.12 -12.62
CA GLU A 294 17.85 11.35 -12.65
C GLU A 294 18.56 11.38 -11.28
N THR A 295 18.62 12.56 -10.66
CA THR A 295 19.21 12.74 -9.32
C THR A 295 18.49 11.85 -8.30
N THR A 296 17.15 11.84 -8.37
CA THR A 296 16.30 11.02 -7.50
C THR A 296 16.51 9.53 -7.76
N ALA A 297 16.54 9.12 -9.02
CA ALA A 297 16.76 7.73 -9.40
C ALA A 297 18.13 7.20 -8.99
N ASN A 298 19.18 8.03 -9.05
CA ASN A 298 20.52 7.65 -8.60
C ASN A 298 20.54 7.31 -7.09
N VAL A 299 19.79 8.07 -6.27
CA VAL A 299 19.63 7.75 -4.84
C VAL A 299 18.85 6.44 -4.68
N ILE A 300 17.77 6.23 -5.42
CA ILE A 300 16.99 4.99 -5.37
C ILE A 300 17.84 3.78 -5.78
N ASP A 301 18.64 3.90 -6.85
CA ASP A 301 19.53 2.84 -7.35
C ASP A 301 20.64 2.52 -6.33
N ALA A 302 21.18 3.52 -5.63
CA ALA A 302 22.12 3.30 -4.53
C ALA A 302 21.49 2.49 -3.40
N HIS A 303 20.23 2.77 -3.05
CA HIS A 303 19.49 2.00 -2.06
C HIS A 303 19.19 0.57 -2.52
N ILE A 304 18.85 0.38 -3.80
CA ILE A 304 18.65 -0.95 -4.40
C ILE A 304 19.89 -1.81 -4.21
N GLN A 305 21.07 -1.26 -4.48
CA GLN A 305 22.34 -1.97 -4.32
C GLN A 305 22.68 -2.21 -2.85
N LYS A 306 22.59 -1.17 -2.01
CA LYS A 306 22.90 -1.24 -0.58
C LYS A 306 22.04 -2.28 0.14
N TRP A 307 20.75 -2.35 -0.19
CA TRP A 307 19.79 -3.25 0.46
C TRP A 307 19.56 -4.56 -0.29
N GLN A 308 20.28 -4.78 -1.39
CA GLN A 308 20.19 -6.01 -2.19
C GLN A 308 18.75 -6.28 -2.63
N ILE A 309 18.07 -5.23 -3.11
CA ILE A 309 16.68 -5.29 -3.55
C ILE A 309 16.57 -6.17 -4.80
N ASN A 310 15.65 -7.12 -4.78
CA ASN A 310 15.34 -7.98 -5.91
C ASN A 310 14.41 -7.27 -6.90
N THR A 311 13.41 -6.55 -6.40
CA THR A 311 12.40 -5.89 -7.25
C THR A 311 12.05 -4.49 -6.76
N LEU A 312 11.89 -3.56 -7.71
CA LEU A 312 11.35 -2.22 -7.50
C LEU A 312 10.01 -2.11 -8.21
N SER A 313 8.97 -1.62 -7.53
CA SER A 313 7.68 -1.27 -8.15
C SER A 313 7.44 0.23 -8.02
N ILE A 314 7.13 0.89 -9.13
CA ILE A 314 6.98 2.34 -9.25
C ILE A 314 5.70 2.63 -10.04
N PHE A 315 4.89 3.58 -9.60
CA PHE A 315 3.79 4.13 -10.39
C PHE A 315 3.89 5.64 -10.60
N HIS A 316 4.79 6.33 -9.90
CA HIS A 316 5.11 7.74 -10.15
C HIS A 316 5.54 8.01 -11.61
N PRO A 317 4.80 8.82 -12.40
CA PRO A 317 4.97 8.90 -13.85
C PRO A 317 6.37 9.32 -14.32
N GLN A 318 6.99 10.29 -13.65
CA GLN A 318 8.31 10.79 -14.01
C GLN A 318 9.40 9.72 -13.81
N LEU A 319 9.30 8.95 -12.71
CA LEU A 319 10.24 7.87 -12.43
C LEU A 319 10.00 6.69 -13.38
N VAL A 320 8.74 6.35 -13.68
CA VAL A 320 8.41 5.33 -14.68
C VAL A 320 9.03 5.70 -16.04
N GLN A 321 8.88 6.95 -16.47
CA GLN A 321 9.48 7.41 -17.73
C GLN A 321 11.00 7.35 -17.69
N TYR A 322 11.63 7.78 -16.60
CA TYR A 322 13.07 7.70 -16.40
C TYR A 322 13.54 6.24 -16.51
N TYR A 323 13.01 5.32 -15.70
CA TYR A 323 13.43 3.93 -15.68
C TYR A 323 13.12 3.17 -16.96
N ARG A 324 12.14 3.57 -17.77
CA ARG A 324 11.94 3.00 -19.11
C ARG A 324 13.08 3.36 -20.05
N LYS A 325 13.55 4.61 -20.01
CA LYS A 325 14.59 5.15 -20.89
C LYS A 325 16.01 4.89 -20.36
N SER A 326 16.17 4.72 -19.05
CA SER A 326 17.47 4.64 -18.43
C SER A 326 18.21 3.36 -18.81
N GLY A 327 19.52 3.52 -19.00
CA GLY A 327 20.48 2.44 -19.16
C GLY A 327 20.90 1.79 -17.85
N SER A 328 20.27 2.16 -16.72
CA SER A 328 20.56 1.55 -15.41
C SER A 328 20.39 0.04 -15.49
N PHE A 329 21.33 -0.70 -14.90
CA PHE A 329 21.34 -2.14 -14.93
C PHE A 329 20.03 -2.71 -14.38
N SER A 330 19.38 -3.58 -15.15
CA SER A 330 18.21 -4.34 -14.71
C SER A 330 18.15 -5.65 -15.51
N LEU A 331 17.61 -6.70 -14.90
CA LEU A 331 17.42 -8.00 -15.55
C LEU A 331 16.18 -8.02 -16.44
N LEU A 332 15.10 -7.39 -15.95
CA LEU A 332 13.81 -7.37 -16.63
C LEU A 332 13.01 -6.15 -16.18
N LYS A 333 12.24 -5.57 -17.11
CA LYS A 333 11.25 -4.53 -16.86
C LYS A 333 9.88 -5.06 -17.29
N LYS A 334 8.85 -4.91 -16.46
CA LYS A 334 7.48 -5.35 -16.75
C LYS A 334 6.47 -4.28 -16.37
N ASP A 335 5.48 -4.05 -17.23
CA ASP A 335 4.37 -3.16 -16.91
C ASP A 335 3.53 -3.71 -15.75
N LEU A 336 3.09 -2.80 -14.88
CA LEU A 336 2.13 -3.04 -13.82
C LEU A 336 0.94 -2.12 -14.04
N ASN A 337 -0.26 -2.59 -13.72
CA ASN A 337 -1.45 -1.76 -13.67
C ASN A 337 -2.03 -1.82 -12.28
N ARG A 338 -2.37 -0.66 -11.73
CA ARG A 338 -3.16 -0.54 -10.52
C ARG A 338 -4.51 0.05 -10.89
N ILE A 339 -5.56 -0.67 -10.55
CA ILE A 339 -6.94 -0.27 -10.82
C ILE A 339 -7.49 0.33 -9.53
N TYR A 340 -8.05 1.53 -9.65
CA TYR A 340 -8.85 2.18 -8.63
C TYR A 340 -10.30 2.05 -9.04
N ILE A 341 -11.12 1.51 -8.14
CA ILE A 341 -12.57 1.40 -8.32
C ILE A 341 -13.22 2.33 -7.30
N SER A 342 -14.29 3.00 -7.71
CA SER A 342 -15.09 3.84 -6.83
C SER A 342 -16.56 3.51 -6.95
N SER A 343 -17.35 3.85 -5.95
CA SER A 343 -18.80 3.93 -6.13
C SER A 343 -19.16 5.02 -7.17
N GLN A 344 -20.34 4.93 -7.76
CA GLN A 344 -20.84 5.95 -8.70
C GLN A 344 -20.97 7.32 -8.06
N THR A 345 -21.42 7.41 -6.80
CA THR A 345 -21.49 8.70 -6.09
C THR A 345 -20.11 9.31 -5.92
N MET A 346 -19.11 8.50 -5.54
CA MET A 346 -17.72 8.96 -5.45
C MET A 346 -17.18 9.38 -6.82
N ALA A 347 -17.40 8.58 -7.87
CA ALA A 347 -17.00 8.94 -9.21
C ALA A 347 -17.62 10.26 -9.66
N ASN A 348 -18.93 10.47 -9.44
CA ASN A 348 -19.64 11.69 -9.79
C ASN A 348 -19.09 12.91 -9.03
N ASP A 349 -18.72 12.74 -7.76
CA ASP A 349 -18.01 13.75 -6.98
C ASP A 349 -16.63 14.09 -7.55
N LEU A 350 -16.09 13.24 -8.44
CA LEU A 350 -14.76 13.34 -9.05
C LEU A 350 -14.76 13.57 -10.59
N VAL A 351 -15.92 13.54 -11.27
CA VAL A 351 -16.03 13.59 -12.75
C VAL A 351 -15.39 14.84 -13.39
N GLN A 352 -15.39 15.97 -12.68
CA GLN A 352 -14.91 17.25 -13.23
C GLN A 352 -13.44 17.55 -12.92
N PHE A 353 -12.70 16.60 -12.31
CA PHE A 353 -11.43 16.92 -11.67
C PHE A 353 -10.26 16.16 -12.31
N ASN A 354 -9.18 16.87 -12.63
CA ASN A 354 -7.94 16.26 -13.11
C ASN A 354 -6.98 16.07 -11.94
N PHE A 355 -7.28 15.08 -11.10
CA PHE A 355 -6.54 14.82 -9.86
C PHE A 355 -5.41 13.81 -10.06
N GLN A 356 -4.39 13.94 -9.22
CA GLN A 356 -3.33 12.95 -9.04
C GLN A 356 -3.61 12.12 -7.78
N VAL A 357 -3.34 10.82 -7.87
CA VAL A 357 -3.36 9.90 -6.75
C VAL A 357 -1.92 9.42 -6.55
N GLN A 358 -1.43 9.50 -5.32
CA GLN A 358 -0.11 8.98 -4.97
C GLN A 358 -0.15 7.45 -4.91
N ASP A 359 1.00 6.83 -5.17
CA ASP A 359 1.15 5.37 -5.24
C ASP A 359 0.74 4.65 -3.95
N GLY A 360 0.74 5.34 -2.82
CA GLY A 360 0.37 4.80 -1.52
C GLY A 360 -1.05 5.15 -1.08
N ASP A 361 -1.81 5.96 -1.82
CA ASP A 361 -3.11 6.40 -1.32
C ASP A 361 -4.05 5.23 -0.97
N GLY A 362 -4.73 5.40 0.17
CA GLY A 362 -5.58 4.37 0.76
C GLY A 362 -4.80 3.25 1.44
N ASP A 363 -5.31 2.04 1.30
CA ASP A 363 -4.80 0.85 1.97
C ASP A 363 -3.42 0.40 1.43
N SER A 364 -3.09 0.85 0.20
CA SER A 364 -1.90 0.46 -0.54
C SER A 364 -0.60 1.00 0.06
N PHE A 365 -0.65 2.10 0.83
CA PHE A 365 0.53 2.66 1.50
C PHE A 365 1.19 1.63 2.41
N PHE A 366 0.37 0.84 3.09
CA PHE A 366 0.74 0.04 4.25
C PHE A 366 1.19 -1.39 3.93
N THR A 367 1.20 -1.80 2.65
CA THR A 367 1.29 -3.22 2.24
C THR A 367 2.45 -3.60 1.34
#